data_AF-A0A9X9ACC9-F1
#
_entry.id   AF-A0A9X9ACC9-F1
#
_cell.length_a   1.000
_cell.length_b   1.000
_cell.length_c   1.000
_cell.angle_alpha   90.00
_cell.angle_beta   90.00
_cell.angle_gamma   90.00
#
_symmetry.space_group_name_H-M   'P 1'
#
loop_
_entity.id
_entity.type
_entity.pdbx_description
1 polymer ?
#
loop_
_entity_poly.entity_id
_entity_poly.type
_entity_poly.pdbx_seq_one_letter_code
_entity_poly.pdbx_strand_id
1 'polypeptide(L)'
;MLRFNHSLLHDKLVQRMVYILESLDNGQKLVSSKYLAEQLDCSIRTISNDITQLKAILPKNWNICSVKARGYLMIKPTNQSIGSIVNTLMTESIIYKIMLGIFNNKHFTLEKWSQILYCNKLTIKNNLK
;
A
#
# COMPACT_ATOMS: atom_id res chain seq x y z
N MET A 1 -0.31 11.47 -12.33
CA MET A 1 -0.48 10.45 -11.28
C MET A 1 0.80 9.62 -11.26
N LEU A 2 1.58 9.66 -10.16
CA LEU A 2 2.69 8.74 -9.99
C LEU A 2 2.07 7.34 -9.82
N ARG A 3 2.20 6.48 -10.83
CA ARG A 3 1.85 5.07 -10.67
C ARG A 3 3.00 4.43 -9.91
N PHE A 4 2.76 4.01 -8.67
CA PHE A 4 3.77 3.25 -7.96
C PHE A 4 4.01 1.93 -8.68
N ASN A 5 5.28 1.55 -8.84
CA ASN A 5 5.59 0.28 -9.45
C ASN A 5 5.26 -0.83 -8.46
N HIS A 6 4.06 -1.42 -8.60
CA HIS A 6 3.58 -2.50 -7.73
C HIS A 6 4.51 -3.73 -7.77
N SER A 7 5.37 -3.88 -8.78
CA SER A 7 6.37 -4.95 -8.83
C SER A 7 7.42 -4.84 -7.70
N LEU A 8 7.57 -3.66 -7.09
CA LEU A 8 8.53 -3.42 -5.99
C LEU A 8 7.94 -3.76 -4.61
N LEU A 9 6.66 -4.08 -4.55
CA LEU A 9 5.94 -4.38 -3.33
C LEU A 9 5.81 -5.90 -3.16
N HIS A 10 6.73 -6.57 -2.46
CA HIS A 10 6.57 -8.02 -2.26
C HIS A 10 5.49 -8.40 -1.22
N ASP A 11 5.07 -7.45 -0.37
CA ASP A 11 3.96 -7.67 0.54
C ASP A 11 2.63 -7.54 -0.21
N LYS A 12 1.96 -8.69 -0.43
CA LYS A 12 0.65 -8.76 -1.09
C LYS A 12 -0.42 -7.91 -0.40
N LEU A 13 -0.38 -7.73 0.92
CA LEU A 13 -1.32 -6.87 1.63
C LEU A 13 -1.08 -5.40 1.26
N VAL A 14 0.18 -4.96 1.33
CA VAL A 14 0.57 -3.59 0.97
C VAL A 14 0.24 -3.29 -0.50
N GLN A 15 0.53 -4.22 -1.42
CA GLN A 15 0.14 -4.11 -2.83
C GLN A 15 -1.36 -3.81 -2.99
N ARG A 16 -2.21 -4.63 -2.37
CA ARG A 16 -3.67 -4.48 -2.46
C ARG A 16 -4.13 -3.16 -1.85
N MET A 17 -3.62 -2.79 -0.68
CA MET A 17 -3.99 -1.54 0.00
C MET A 17 -3.62 -0.30 -0.82
N VAL A 18 -2.41 -0.27 -1.39
CA VAL A 18 -1.96 0.82 -2.27
C VAL A 18 -2.84 0.90 -3.51
N TYR A 19 -3.10 -0.23 -4.16
CA TYR A 19 -3.97 -0.27 -5.34
C TYR A 19 -5.40 0.20 -5.04
N ILE A 20 -5.98 -0.21 -3.89
CA ILE A 20 -7.30 0.24 -3.45
C ILE A 20 -7.30 1.77 -3.24
N LEU A 21 -6.28 2.32 -2.56
CA LEU A 21 -6.18 3.77 -2.35
C LEU A 21 -6.08 4.54 -3.66
N GLU A 22 -5.22 4.10 -4.57
CA GLU A 22 -5.06 4.70 -5.90
C GLU A 22 -6.36 4.61 -6.72
N SER A 23 -7.04 3.47 -6.67
CA SER A 23 -8.32 3.27 -7.35
C SER A 23 -9.41 4.19 -6.83
N LEU A 24 -9.43 4.48 -5.52
CA LEU A 24 -10.40 5.36 -4.89
C LEU A 24 -10.03 6.85 -5.03
N ASP A 25 -8.78 7.20 -5.32
CA ASP A 25 -8.32 8.58 -5.57
C ASP A 25 -8.67 9.05 -7.00
N ASN A 26 -9.95 8.99 -7.33
CA ASN A 26 -10.47 9.12 -8.70
C ASN A 26 -11.46 10.28 -8.90
N GLY A 27 -11.45 11.26 -7.98
CA GLY A 27 -12.39 12.38 -7.98
C GLY A 27 -13.77 12.02 -7.44
N GLN A 28 -13.83 11.28 -6.34
CA GLN A 28 -15.06 10.92 -5.63
C GLN A 28 -16.07 10.10 -6.47
N LYS A 29 -15.57 9.19 -7.30
CA LYS A 29 -16.38 8.21 -8.02
C LYS A 29 -16.43 6.89 -7.26
N LEU A 30 -17.58 6.24 -7.32
CA LEU A 30 -17.77 4.90 -6.76
C LEU A 30 -16.92 3.87 -7.52
N VAL A 31 -16.23 3.02 -6.76
CA VAL A 31 -15.49 1.87 -7.29
C VAL A 31 -16.12 0.60 -6.74
N SER A 32 -16.51 -0.31 -7.62
CA SER A 32 -17.21 -1.52 -7.18
C SER A 32 -16.27 -2.50 -6.47
N SER A 33 -16.78 -3.18 -5.44
CA SER A 33 -16.01 -4.22 -4.74
C SER A 33 -15.67 -5.39 -5.64
N LYS A 34 -16.54 -5.69 -6.63
CA LYS A 34 -16.31 -6.71 -7.64
C LYS A 34 -15.14 -6.35 -8.55
N TYR A 35 -15.09 -5.10 -9.03
CA TYR A 35 -13.97 -4.60 -9.83
C TYR A 35 -12.65 -4.71 -9.06
N LEU A 36 -12.60 -4.23 -7.82
CA LEU A 36 -11.38 -4.32 -7.00
C LEU A 36 -10.95 -5.78 -6.78
N ALA A 37 -11.91 -6.68 -6.52
CA ALA A 37 -11.66 -8.10 -6.34
C ALA A 37 -11.07 -8.75 -7.60
N GLU A 38 -11.62 -8.44 -8.78
CA GLU A 38 -11.13 -8.93 -10.08
C GLU A 38 -9.73 -8.40 -10.40
N GLN A 39 -9.47 -7.11 -10.15
CA GLN A 39 -8.16 -6.51 -10.44
C GLN A 39 -7.05 -7.01 -9.50
N LEU A 40 -7.40 -7.42 -8.28
CA LEU A 40 -6.47 -7.89 -7.26
C LEU A 40 -6.46 -9.41 -7.11
N ASP A 41 -7.17 -10.13 -7.97
CA ASP A 41 -7.34 -11.59 -7.93
C ASP A 41 -7.63 -12.12 -6.52
N CYS A 42 -8.66 -11.56 -5.88
CA CYS A 42 -9.01 -11.90 -4.51
C CYS A 42 -10.53 -11.86 -4.27
N SER A 43 -10.96 -12.33 -3.10
CA SER A 43 -12.39 -12.33 -2.79
C SER A 43 -12.89 -10.92 -2.41
N ILE A 44 -14.19 -10.66 -2.63
CA ILE A 44 -14.84 -9.44 -2.14
C ILE A 44 -14.69 -9.30 -0.60
N ARG A 45 -14.66 -10.42 0.13
CA ARG A 45 -14.42 -10.44 1.57
C ARG A 45 -13.02 -9.93 1.91
N THR A 46 -12.00 -10.29 1.12
CA THR A 46 -10.64 -9.78 1.25
C THR A 46 -10.61 -8.27 1.05
N ILE A 47 -11.24 -7.76 -0.01
CA ILE A 47 -11.38 -6.30 -0.24
C ILE A 47 -12.04 -5.60 0.95
N SER A 48 -13.11 -6.17 1.51
CA SER A 48 -13.79 -5.59 2.69
C SER A 48 -12.87 -5.52 3.91
N ASN A 49 -12.05 -6.55 4.14
CA ASN A 49 -11.08 -6.56 5.23
C ASN A 49 -9.98 -5.51 5.02
N ASP A 50 -9.46 -5.40 3.79
CA ASP A 50 -8.43 -4.42 3.43
C ASP A 50 -8.94 -2.99 3.58
N ILE A 51 -10.18 -2.72 3.15
CA ILE A 51 -10.86 -1.43 3.37
C ILE A 51 -10.99 -1.11 4.86
N THR A 52 -11.31 -2.12 5.68
CA THR A 52 -11.43 -1.93 7.13
C THR A 52 -10.08 -1.56 7.75
N GLN A 53 -9.01 -2.23 7.34
CA GLN A 53 -7.65 -1.91 7.79
C GLN A 53 -7.19 -0.54 7.27
N LEU A 54 -7.50 -0.18 6.03
CA LEU A 54 -7.23 1.14 5.47
C LEU A 54 -7.90 2.24 6.29
N LYS A 55 -9.19 2.09 6.64
CA LYS A 55 -9.90 3.06 7.49
C LYS A 55 -9.20 3.31 8.83
N ALA A 56 -8.55 2.29 9.40
CA ALA A 56 -7.85 2.41 10.67
C ALA A 56 -6.59 3.28 10.60
N ILE A 57 -5.99 3.44 9.41
CA ILE A 57 -4.76 4.23 9.20
C ILE A 57 -5.00 5.57 8.52
N LEU A 58 -6.23 5.86 8.10
CA LEU A 58 -6.57 7.11 7.43
C LEU A 58 -6.54 8.31 8.41
N PRO A 59 -6.17 9.51 7.92
CA PRO A 59 -6.32 10.75 8.69
C PRO A 59 -7.77 10.98 9.13
N LYS A 60 -7.97 11.68 10.26
CA LYS A 60 -9.30 11.92 10.85
C LYS A 60 -10.31 12.60 9.90
N ASN A 61 -9.82 13.40 8.95
CA ASN A 61 -10.63 14.13 7.97
C ASN A 61 -10.85 13.35 6.66
N TRP A 62 -10.43 12.08 6.61
CA TRP A 62 -10.63 11.18 5.47
C TRP A 62 -11.60 10.09 5.85
N ASN A 63 -12.33 9.60 4.86
CA ASN A 63 -13.23 8.47 5.05
C ASN A 63 -13.32 7.62 3.77
N ILE A 64 -13.56 6.33 3.94
CA ILE A 64 -14.00 5.45 2.86
C ILE A 64 -15.44 5.03 3.16
N CYS A 65 -16.38 5.55 2.37
CA CYS A 65 -17.79 5.20 2.51
C CYS A 65 -18.10 3.90 1.76
N SER A 66 -18.78 2.99 2.43
CA SER A 66 -19.29 1.75 1.81
C SER A 66 -20.72 2.00 1.36
N VAL A 67 -21.00 1.87 0.06
CA VAL A 67 -22.35 1.96 -0.50
C VAL A 67 -22.82 0.55 -0.83
N LYS A 68 -23.85 0.09 -0.11
CA LYS A 68 -24.39 -1.27 -0.21
C LYS A 68 -24.64 -1.65 -1.67
N ALA A 69 -24.11 -2.81 -2.07
CA ALA A 69 -24.18 -3.36 -3.43
C ALA A 69 -23.54 -2.52 -4.56
N ARG A 70 -22.98 -1.33 -4.27
CA ARG A 70 -22.35 -0.46 -5.28
C ARG A 70 -20.83 -0.39 -5.16
N GLY A 71 -20.29 -0.47 -3.93
CA GLY A 71 -18.85 -0.47 -3.69
C GLY A 71 -18.41 0.61 -2.71
N TYR A 72 -17.27 1.25 -3.00
CA TYR A 72 -16.59 2.17 -2.10
C TYR A 72 -16.34 3.53 -2.74
N LEU A 73 -16.31 4.56 -1.89
CA LEU A 73 -16.05 5.95 -2.26
C LEU A 73 -15.06 6.54 -1.25
N MET A 74 -13.99 7.18 -1.72
CA MET A 74 -13.12 7.97 -0.83
C MET A 74 -13.60 9.42 -0.72
N ILE A 75 -13.69 9.88 0.52
CA ILE A 75 -13.97 11.27 0.89
C ILE A 75 -12.68 11.82 1.52
N LYS A 76 -12.07 12.80 0.87
CA LYS A 76 -10.89 13.52 1.36
C LYS A 76 -10.88 14.96 0.84
N PRO A 77 -10.17 15.90 1.49
CA PRO A 77 -9.92 17.22 0.94
C PRO A 77 -9.19 17.16 -0.40
N THR A 78 -9.56 18.03 -1.34
CA THR A 78 -8.99 18.06 -2.70
C THR A 78 -7.52 18.49 -2.73
N ASN A 79 -7.07 19.23 -1.71
CA ASN A 79 -5.69 19.66 -1.55
C ASN A 79 -4.77 18.62 -0.88
N GLN A 80 -5.27 17.45 -0.53
CA GLN A 80 -4.49 16.39 0.12
C GLN A 80 -4.26 15.20 -0.82
N SER A 81 -3.03 14.69 -0.83
CA SER A 81 -2.60 13.57 -1.65
C SER A 81 -2.60 12.27 -0.84
N ILE A 82 -2.90 11.14 -1.50
CA ILE A 82 -2.75 9.80 -0.91
C ILE A 82 -1.28 9.42 -0.64
N GLY A 83 -0.33 10.19 -1.16
CA GLY A 83 1.09 9.88 -1.09
C GLY A 83 1.63 9.70 0.33
N SER A 84 1.10 10.43 1.32
CA SER A 84 1.52 10.26 2.72
C SER A 84 1.12 8.89 3.29
N ILE A 85 -0.10 8.43 2.99
CA ILE A 85 -0.63 7.13 3.44
C ILE A 85 0.06 6.00 2.69
N VAL A 86 0.26 6.16 1.38
CA VAL A 86 1.05 5.22 0.58
C VAL A 86 2.45 5.12 1.17
N ASN A 87 3.12 6.24 1.47
CA ASN A 87 4.43 6.19 2.11
C ASN A 87 4.40 5.45 3.45
N THR A 88 3.40 5.67 4.32
CA THR A 88 3.24 4.91 5.58
C THR A 88 3.11 3.41 5.35
N LEU A 89 2.30 2.99 4.38
CA LEU A 89 2.14 1.58 4.00
C LEU A 89 3.45 0.98 3.45
N MET A 90 4.17 1.75 2.63
CA MET A 90 5.43 1.33 2.03
C MET A 90 6.56 1.27 3.05
N THR A 91 6.58 2.17 4.05
CA THR A 91 7.62 2.23 5.07
C THR A 91 7.67 1.02 5.97
N GLU A 92 6.69 0.11 5.93
CA GLU A 92 6.81 -1.20 6.60
C GLU A 92 7.58 -2.23 5.77
N SER A 93 7.64 -2.07 4.44
CA SER A 93 8.32 -3.00 3.54
C SER A 93 9.85 -2.98 3.70
N ILE A 94 10.44 -4.15 3.89
CA ILE A 94 11.89 -4.37 3.93
C ILE A 94 12.57 -3.83 2.66
N ILE A 95 12.00 -4.13 1.49
CA ILE A 95 12.59 -3.74 0.20
C ILE A 95 12.53 -2.23 0.02
N TYR A 96 11.41 -1.62 0.40
CA TYR A 96 11.28 -0.17 0.33
C TYR A 96 12.31 0.52 1.23
N LYS A 97 12.51 0.03 2.47
CA LYS A 97 13.56 0.53 3.39
C LYS A 97 14.95 0.40 2.78
N ILE A 98 15.26 -0.73 2.13
CA ILE A 98 16.55 -0.97 1.47
C ILE A 98 16.73 -0.04 0.27
N MET A 99 15.73 0.05 -0.62
CA MET A 99 15.77 0.92 -1.80
C MET A 99 15.94 2.39 -1.41
N LEU A 100 15.17 2.87 -0.42
CA LEU A 100 15.29 4.22 0.10
C LEU A 100 16.67 4.46 0.71
N GLY A 101 17.25 3.47 1.38
CA GLY A 101 18.63 3.54 1.86
C GLY A 101 19.65 3.71 0.73
N ILE A 102 19.56 2.85 -0.29
CA ILE A 102 20.44 2.89 -1.46
C ILE A 102 20.32 4.25 -2.16
N PHE A 103 19.10 4.75 -2.34
CA PHE A 103 18.84 6.08 -2.91
C PHE A 103 19.49 7.20 -2.09
N ASN A 104 19.54 7.05 -0.77
CA ASN A 104 20.24 7.96 0.14
C ASN A 104 21.73 7.59 0.34
N ASN A 105 22.36 6.95 -0.64
CA ASN A 105 23.78 6.56 -0.66
C ASN A 105 24.21 5.61 0.48
N LYS A 106 23.28 4.83 1.04
CA LYS A 106 23.59 3.79 2.05
C LYS A 106 23.91 2.46 1.37
N HIS A 107 25.18 2.29 1.00
CA HIS A 107 25.70 1.04 0.41
C HIS A 107 26.16 0.07 1.50
N PHE A 108 25.20 -0.55 2.17
CA PHE A 108 25.47 -1.49 3.27
C PHE A 108 25.56 -2.93 2.81
N THR A 109 26.33 -3.75 3.55
CA THR A 109 26.33 -5.21 3.36
C THR A 109 25.00 -5.81 3.81
N LEU A 110 24.73 -7.06 3.38
CA LEU A 110 23.53 -7.78 3.82
C LEU A 110 23.50 -7.98 5.33
N GLU A 111 24.65 -8.16 5.98
CA GLU A 111 24.79 -8.24 7.45
C GLU A 111 24.35 -6.94 8.11
N LYS A 112 24.79 -5.81 7.57
CA LYS A 112 24.45 -4.49 8.12
C LYS A 112 22.96 -4.18 7.93
N TRP A 113 22.39 -4.55 6.79
CA TRP A 113 20.94 -4.46 6.58
C TRP A 113 20.15 -5.37 7.53
N SER A 114 20.63 -6.59 7.79
CA SER A 114 20.04 -7.53 8.76
C SER A 114 19.95 -6.92 10.16
N GLN A 115 21.01 -6.23 10.60
CA GLN A 115 21.03 -5.52 11.88
C GLN A 115 20.06 -4.35 11.93
N ILE A 116 20.04 -3.50 10.89
CA ILE A 116 19.19 -2.29 10.84
C ILE A 116 17.69 -2.65 10.79
N LEU A 117 17.35 -3.70 10.04
CA LEU A 117 15.97 -4.09 9.78
C LEU A 117 15.48 -5.18 10.73
N TYR A 118 16.31 -5.62 11.68
CA TYR A 118 16.02 -6.70 12.63
C TYR A 118 15.47 -7.96 11.93
N CYS A 119 16.06 -8.31 10.79
CA CYS A 119 15.57 -9.37 9.91
C CYS A 119 16.72 -10.31 9.52
N ASN A 120 16.42 -11.61 9.34
CA ASN A 120 17.43 -12.58 8.93
C ASN A 120 18.01 -12.23 7.54
N LYS A 121 19.33 -12.36 7.39
CA LYS A 121 20.06 -12.19 6.13
C LYS A 121 19.44 -12.97 4.95
N LEU A 122 18.98 -14.20 5.19
CA LEU A 122 18.30 -15.02 4.18
C LEU A 122 16.97 -14.40 3.73
N THR A 123 16.20 -13.87 4.68
CA THR A 123 14.95 -13.16 4.37
C THR A 123 15.21 -11.95 3.50
N ILE A 124 16.22 -11.14 3.83
CA ILE A 124 16.63 -9.99 3.01
C ILE A 124 17.06 -10.46 1.62
N LYS A 125 17.92 -11.47 1.54
CA LYS A 125 18.38 -12.03 0.26
C LYS A 125 17.22 -12.53 -0.61
N ASN A 126 16.23 -13.20 -0.03
CA ASN A 126 15.05 -13.69 -0.76
C ASN A 126 14.13 -12.56 -1.23
N ASN A 127 14.08 -11.44 -0.50
CA ASN A 127 13.31 -10.26 -0.89
C ASN A 127 14.00 -9.41 -1.98
N LEU A 128 15.30 -9.57 -2.21
CA LEU A 128 16.07 -8.84 -3.22
C LEU A 128 16.28 -9.61 -4.53
N LYS A 129 15.83 -10.86 -4.61
CA LYS A 129 15.83 -11.65 -5.85
C LYS A 129 14.64 -11.26 -6.72
#